data_AF-C5K9V9-F1
#
_entry.id   AF-C5K9V9-F1
#
_cell.length_a   1.000
_cell.length_b   1.000
_cell.length_c   1.000
_cell.angle_alpha   90.00
_cell.angle_beta   90.00
_cell.angle_gamma   90.00
#
_symmetry.space_group_name_H-M   'P 1'
#
loop_
_entity.id
_entity.type
_entity.pdbx_description
1 polymer ?
#
loop_
_entity_poly.entity_id
_entity_poly.type
_entity_poly.pdbx_seq_one_letter_code
_entity_poly.pdbx_strand_id
1 'polypeptide(L)'
;MSRNPPPPPMHVETTTWTRDSHELFDYESRSTAKSNFQVVGNARFIRRNGEVSMEPDSTDVVEPAEPTDYLLKCVNFDTKYLIQPAEKQPEGSRWSAKKLWMVIRDLGPYSMSEGDVVKLGRFKLRVRQLCCDESEEPVRPDLMGPESQSSMGTCAPPEADGKPCRICLLEVCPNR
;
A
#
# COMPACT_ATOMS: atom_id res chain seq x y z
N MET A 1 40.34 5.01 -15.17
CA MET A 1 38.91 5.18 -14.85
C MET A 1 38.76 5.05 -13.34
N SER A 2 38.53 6.16 -12.63
CA SER A 2 38.36 6.12 -11.17
C SER A 2 37.02 5.45 -10.86
N ARG A 3 37.04 4.32 -10.12
CA ARG A 3 35.78 3.71 -9.64
C ARG A 3 35.25 4.61 -8.53
N ASN A 4 34.01 5.05 -8.64
CA ASN A 4 33.34 5.73 -7.53
C ASN A 4 33.33 4.81 -6.30
N PRO A 5 33.48 5.38 -5.08
CA PRO A 5 33.41 4.58 -3.87
C PRO A 5 32.02 3.93 -3.76
N PRO A 6 31.92 2.72 -3.19
CA PRO A 6 30.63 2.08 -2.97
C PRO A 6 29.73 2.97 -2.09
N PRO A 7 28.41 2.91 -2.25
CA PRO A 7 27.50 3.68 -1.43
C PRO A 7 27.62 3.23 0.03
N PRO A 8 27.40 4.16 0.98
CA PRO A 8 27.38 3.82 2.40
C PRO A 8 26.28 2.78 2.68
N PRO A 9 26.41 1.94 3.71
CA PRO A 9 25.39 0.95 4.04
C PRO A 9 24.00 1.58 4.23
N MET A 10 22.96 0.96 3.69
CA MET A 10 21.58 1.40 3.87
C MET A 10 20.93 0.64 5.01
N HIS A 11 20.35 1.37 5.97
CA HIS A 11 19.60 0.78 7.07
C HIS A 11 18.12 0.62 6.69
N VAL A 12 17.59 -0.58 6.91
CA VAL A 12 16.18 -0.89 6.66
C VAL A 12 15.55 -1.38 7.95
N GLU A 13 14.58 -0.64 8.46
CA GLU A 13 13.70 -1.09 9.55
C GLU A 13 12.40 -1.63 8.96
N THR A 14 11.95 -2.75 9.49
CA THR A 14 10.69 -3.38 9.12
C THR A 14 9.80 -3.50 10.36
N THR A 15 8.50 -3.34 10.17
CA THR A 15 7.50 -3.55 11.21
C THR A 15 6.35 -4.32 10.61
N THR A 16 6.04 -5.49 11.16
CA THR A 16 4.91 -6.33 10.76
C THR A 16 3.97 -6.55 11.93
N TRP A 17 2.70 -6.82 11.63
CA TRP A 17 1.71 -7.22 12.63
C TRP A 17 1.78 -8.73 12.85
N THR A 18 1.73 -9.14 14.11
CA THR A 18 1.76 -10.55 14.51
C THR A 18 0.43 -11.26 14.31
N ARG A 19 -0.68 -10.50 14.19
CA ARG A 19 -2.03 -11.01 13.97
C ARG A 19 -2.51 -10.70 12.56
N ASP A 20 -3.25 -11.64 11.96
CA ASP A 20 -3.96 -11.39 10.72
C ASP A 20 -4.93 -10.22 10.90
N SER A 21 -4.74 -9.20 10.08
CA SER A 21 -5.50 -7.97 10.08
C SER A 21 -6.42 -7.87 8.86
N HIS A 22 -6.63 -8.97 8.13
CA HIS A 22 -7.49 -9.02 6.94
C HIS A 22 -7.20 -7.89 5.94
N GLU A 23 -5.91 -7.70 5.64
CA GLU A 23 -5.36 -6.66 4.76
C GLU A 23 -5.54 -5.21 5.22
N LEU A 24 -5.91 -4.98 6.48
CA LEU A 24 -5.94 -3.67 7.09
C LEU A 24 -4.66 -3.40 7.87
N PHE A 25 -4.20 -2.16 7.85
CA PHE A 25 -3.11 -1.74 8.72
C PHE A 25 -3.70 -1.33 10.08
N ASP A 26 -3.25 -1.97 11.16
CA ASP A 26 -3.70 -1.70 12.52
C ASP A 26 -2.64 -0.87 13.26
N TYR A 27 -2.59 0.43 12.99
CA TYR A 27 -1.56 1.30 13.56
C TYR A 27 -1.65 1.46 15.08
N GLU A 28 -2.75 1.04 15.70
CA GLU A 28 -2.94 1.06 17.16
C GLU A 28 -2.46 -0.23 17.83
N SER A 29 -2.24 -1.30 17.05
CA SER A 29 -1.74 -2.56 17.58
C SER A 29 -0.38 -2.39 18.24
N ARG A 30 -0.31 -2.83 19.51
CA ARG A 30 0.95 -2.94 20.26
C ARG A 30 1.69 -4.25 19.96
N SER A 31 1.07 -5.18 19.24
CA SER A 31 1.66 -6.46 18.89
C SER A 31 2.25 -6.40 17.48
N THR A 32 3.50 -5.94 17.42
CA THR A 32 4.25 -5.81 16.17
C THR A 32 5.61 -6.51 16.29
N ALA A 33 6.03 -7.21 15.24
CA ALA A 33 7.40 -7.70 15.11
C ALA A 33 8.23 -6.68 14.33
N LYS A 34 9.45 -6.40 14.81
CA LYS A 34 10.37 -5.47 14.18
C LYS A 34 11.68 -6.15 13.86
N SER A 35 12.21 -5.90 12.66
CA SER A 35 13.51 -6.40 12.23
C SER A 35 14.30 -5.28 11.56
N ASN A 36 15.59 -5.24 11.85
CA ASN A 36 16.52 -4.24 11.32
C ASN A 36 17.57 -4.93 10.45
N PHE A 37 17.85 -4.34 9.30
CA PHE A 37 18.79 -4.88 8.32
C PHE A 37 19.77 -3.80 7.89
N GLN A 38 21.00 -4.23 7.61
CA GLN A 38 22.02 -3.38 7.00
C GLN A 38 22.32 -3.93 5.61
N VAL A 39 21.92 -3.18 4.59
CA VAL A 39 22.11 -3.55 3.18
C VAL A 39 23.49 -3.04 2.73
N VAL A 40 24.31 -3.98 2.27
CA VAL A 40 25.60 -3.72 1.61
C VAL A 40 25.56 -4.40 0.24
N GLY A 41 25.43 -3.60 -0.82
CA GLY A 41 25.25 -4.13 -2.18
C GLY A 41 23.80 -4.49 -2.51
N ASN A 42 23.58 -5.50 -3.36
CA ASN A 42 22.23 -5.87 -3.79
C ASN A 42 21.58 -6.82 -2.79
N ALA A 43 20.33 -6.56 -2.44
CA ALA A 43 19.58 -7.39 -1.51
C ALA A 43 18.10 -7.48 -1.91
N ARG A 44 17.46 -8.58 -1.55
CA ARG A 44 16.01 -8.77 -1.70
C ARG A 44 15.38 -9.01 -0.34
N PHE A 45 14.16 -8.51 -0.18
CA PHE A 45 13.38 -8.65 1.03
C PHE A 45 12.18 -9.52 0.74
N ILE A 46 12.00 -10.51 1.59
CA ILE A 46 10.93 -11.50 1.50
C ILE A 46 10.27 -11.66 2.86
N ARG A 47 9.05 -12.17 2.86
CA ARG A 47 8.32 -12.48 4.08
C ARG A 47 7.83 -13.91 4.07
N ARG A 48 8.12 -14.62 5.16
CA ARG A 48 7.70 -16.00 5.44
C ARG A 48 7.05 -16.02 6.80
N ASN A 49 5.83 -16.58 6.91
CA ASN A 49 5.12 -16.72 8.18
C ASN A 49 5.02 -15.42 9.01
N GLY A 50 4.86 -14.27 8.34
CA GLY A 50 4.77 -12.95 9.00
C GLY A 50 6.10 -12.29 9.34
N GLU A 51 7.22 -13.02 9.25
CA GLU A 51 8.57 -12.52 9.52
C GLU A 51 9.26 -12.07 8.22
N VAL A 52 9.92 -10.92 8.27
CA VAL A 52 10.67 -10.38 7.14
C VAL A 52 12.11 -10.83 7.25
N SER A 53 12.71 -11.25 6.14
CA SER A 53 14.13 -11.55 6.03
C SER A 53 14.76 -10.88 4.81
N MET A 54 16.07 -10.66 4.90
CA MET A 54 16.91 -10.12 3.84
C MET A 54 17.77 -11.25 3.27
N GLU A 55 17.71 -11.42 1.96
CA GLU A 55 18.55 -12.37 1.23
C GLU A 55 19.44 -11.61 0.23
N PRO A 56 20.68 -12.10 -0.04
CA PRO A 56 21.48 -11.56 -1.11
C PRO A 56 20.81 -11.77 -2.46
N ASP A 57 21.02 -10.84 -3.38
CA ASP A 57 20.54 -10.94 -4.76
C ASP A 57 21.46 -11.87 -5.58
N SER A 58 21.33 -13.18 -5.38
CA SER A 58 22.03 -14.18 -6.20
C SER A 58 21.28 -14.42 -7.52
N THR A 59 22.04 -14.64 -8.60
CA THR A 59 21.51 -15.06 -9.90
C THR A 59 20.76 -16.39 -9.84
N ASP A 60 21.09 -17.23 -8.85
CA ASP A 60 20.34 -18.44 -8.55
C ASP A 60 19.06 -18.04 -7.81
N VAL A 61 17.99 -17.83 -8.58
CA VAL A 61 16.63 -17.71 -8.04
C VAL A 61 16.23 -19.10 -7.57
N VAL A 62 16.60 -19.44 -6.34
CA VAL A 62 16.06 -20.62 -5.67
C VAL A 62 14.58 -20.35 -5.44
N GLU A 63 13.75 -21.05 -6.20
CA GLU A 63 12.31 -21.01 -5.95
C GLU A 63 12.03 -21.47 -4.51
N PRO A 64 11.10 -20.80 -3.82
CA PRO A 64 10.84 -21.12 -2.44
C PRO A 64 10.06 -22.43 -2.39
N ALA A 65 10.41 -23.29 -1.44
CA ALA A 65 9.66 -24.52 -1.20
C ALA A 65 8.22 -24.23 -0.74
N GLU A 66 8.02 -23.09 -0.08
CA GLU A 66 6.76 -22.65 0.54
C GLU A 66 6.31 -21.30 -0.02
N PRO A 67 5.00 -20.96 0.05
CA PRO A 67 4.49 -19.65 -0.34
C PRO A 67 5.25 -18.53 0.37
N THR A 68 6.00 -17.75 -0.40
CA THR A 68 6.86 -16.68 0.12
C THR A 68 6.43 -15.36 -0.51
N ASP A 69 6.17 -14.37 0.32
CA ASP A 69 5.86 -13.03 -0.15
C ASP A 69 7.15 -12.33 -0.57
N TYR A 70 7.20 -11.84 -1.80
CA TYR A 70 8.32 -11.02 -2.26
C TYR A 70 7.96 -9.55 -2.13
N LEU A 71 8.75 -8.79 -1.38
CA LEU A 71 8.39 -7.43 -0.98
C LEU A 71 9.07 -6.39 -1.86
N LEU A 72 10.40 -6.38 -1.91
CA LEU A 72 11.18 -5.42 -2.67
C LEU A 72 12.61 -5.90 -2.91
N LYS A 73 13.31 -5.23 -3.82
CA LYS A 73 14.75 -5.39 -4.03
C LYS A 73 15.47 -4.06 -3.94
N CYS A 74 16.60 -4.06 -3.28
CA CYS A 74 17.53 -2.94 -3.21
C CYS A 74 18.66 -3.23 -4.19
N VAL A 75 18.86 -2.34 -5.15
CA VAL A 75 19.95 -2.44 -6.12
C VAL A 75 20.92 -1.31 -5.87
N ASN A 76 22.18 -1.68 -5.68
CA ASN A 76 23.28 -0.75 -5.68
C ASN A 76 23.46 -0.18 -7.08
N PHE A 77 23.36 1.14 -7.20
CA PHE A 77 23.56 1.86 -8.45
C PHE A 77 24.49 3.04 -8.20
N ASP A 78 25.76 2.84 -8.54
CA ASP A 78 26.84 3.81 -8.36
C ASP A 78 26.97 4.27 -6.90
N THR A 79 26.52 5.47 -6.57
CA THR A 79 26.59 6.08 -5.23
C THR A 79 25.26 6.01 -4.47
N LYS A 80 24.25 5.32 -5.01
CA LYS A 80 22.89 5.28 -4.46
C LYS A 80 22.33 3.86 -4.42
N TYR A 81 21.24 3.70 -3.68
CA TYR A 81 20.38 2.53 -3.76
C TYR A 81 19.09 2.85 -4.49
N LEU A 82 18.70 1.96 -5.39
CA LEU A 82 17.40 1.97 -6.06
C LEU A 82 16.50 0.91 -5.42
N ILE A 83 15.29 1.31 -5.06
CA ILE A 83 14.25 0.38 -4.60
C ILE A 83 13.46 -0.09 -5.83
N GLN A 84 13.54 -1.38 -6.10
CA GLN A 84 12.81 -2.05 -7.17
C GLN A 84 11.59 -2.79 -6.61
N PRO A 85 10.39 -2.53 -7.16
CA PRO A 85 9.22 -3.28 -6.77
C PRO A 85 9.28 -4.75 -7.13
N ALA A 86 8.74 -5.58 -6.23
CA ALA A 86 8.64 -7.02 -6.41
C ALA A 86 7.76 -7.45 -7.60
N GLU A 87 6.97 -6.55 -8.21
CA GLU A 87 6.07 -6.86 -9.33
C GLU A 87 6.80 -7.23 -10.63
N LYS A 88 8.09 -6.94 -10.75
CA LYS A 88 8.91 -7.25 -11.94
C LYS A 88 9.49 -8.67 -11.89
N GLN A 89 8.65 -9.69 -11.71
CA GLN A 89 9.09 -11.09 -11.65
C GLN A 89 8.88 -11.84 -12.97
N PRO A 90 9.72 -12.85 -13.25
CA PRO A 90 9.48 -13.78 -14.35
C PRO A 90 8.14 -14.51 -14.17
N GLU A 91 7.43 -14.75 -15.27
CA GLU A 91 6.22 -15.56 -15.27
C GLU A 91 6.50 -16.97 -14.73
N GLY A 92 5.63 -17.48 -13.85
CA GLY A 92 5.75 -18.83 -13.27
C GLY A 92 6.42 -18.93 -11.90
N SER A 93 6.96 -17.82 -11.36
CA SER A 93 7.55 -17.82 -10.01
C SER A 93 6.52 -18.16 -8.92
N ARG A 94 6.90 -19.02 -7.97
CA ARG A 94 6.13 -19.31 -6.74
C ARG A 94 6.13 -18.17 -5.71
N TRP A 95 6.80 -17.07 -6.01
CA TRP A 95 6.88 -15.90 -5.14
C TRP A 95 5.61 -15.08 -5.28
N SER A 96 4.95 -14.77 -4.16
CA SER A 96 3.83 -13.83 -4.16
C SER A 96 4.37 -12.40 -4.12
N ALA A 97 4.60 -11.79 -5.29
CA ALA A 97 4.99 -10.39 -5.41
C ALA A 97 3.96 -9.45 -4.74
N LYS A 98 4.44 -8.60 -3.82
CA LYS A 98 3.62 -7.59 -3.16
C LYS A 98 3.89 -6.21 -3.73
N LYS A 99 2.79 -5.49 -4.00
CA LYS A 99 2.84 -4.09 -4.39
C LYS A 99 3.40 -3.23 -3.26
N LEU A 100 4.37 -2.38 -3.58
CA LEU A 100 4.83 -1.36 -2.64
C LEU A 100 3.85 -0.19 -2.58
N TRP A 101 3.68 0.31 -1.36
CA TRP A 101 2.90 1.52 -1.07
C TRP A 101 3.77 2.45 -0.23
N MET A 102 3.71 3.74 -0.55
CA MET A 102 4.30 4.77 0.31
C MET A 102 3.33 5.04 1.46
N VAL A 103 3.80 4.87 2.70
CA VAL A 103 3.01 5.16 3.89
C VAL A 103 3.22 6.63 4.26
N ILE A 104 2.13 7.40 4.33
CA ILE A 104 2.12 8.81 4.71
C ILE A 104 1.59 8.88 6.15
N ARG A 105 2.48 9.01 7.15
CA ARG A 105 2.08 9.12 8.58
C ARG A 105 2.15 10.55 9.11
N ASP A 106 3.12 11.30 8.64
CA ASP A 106 3.23 12.75 8.74
C ASP A 106 3.63 13.19 7.34
N LEU A 107 3.09 14.29 6.80
CA LEU A 107 3.31 14.71 5.41
C LEU A 107 4.82 14.79 5.09
N GLY A 108 5.36 13.70 4.56
CA GLY A 108 6.69 13.65 3.99
C GLY A 108 6.72 14.49 2.70
N PRO A 109 7.85 14.49 1.96
CA PRO A 109 8.01 15.33 0.77
C PRO A 109 7.10 14.96 -0.42
N TYR A 110 6.17 14.02 -0.25
CA TYR A 110 5.33 13.55 -1.34
C TYR A 110 4.23 14.57 -1.66
N SER A 111 4.39 15.24 -2.80
CA SER A 111 3.34 16.09 -3.37
C SER A 111 2.40 15.21 -4.20
N MET A 112 1.15 15.11 -3.75
CA MET A 112 0.12 14.39 -4.48
C MET A 112 -0.07 14.99 -5.88
N SER A 113 -0.34 14.16 -6.87
CA SER A 113 -0.57 14.57 -8.25
C SER A 113 -1.81 13.88 -8.84
N GLU A 114 -2.39 14.46 -9.89
CA GLU A 114 -3.44 13.80 -10.67
C GLU A 114 -2.95 12.43 -11.16
N GLY A 115 -3.81 11.42 -11.04
CA GLY A 115 -3.53 10.04 -11.42
C GLY A 115 -3.00 9.17 -10.28
N ASP A 116 -2.54 9.76 -9.17
CA ASP A 116 -2.07 9.03 -7.99
C ASP A 116 -3.14 8.11 -7.41
N VAL A 117 -2.72 7.01 -6.79
CA VAL A 117 -3.62 6.05 -6.14
C VAL A 117 -3.38 6.02 -4.64
N VAL A 118 -4.40 6.43 -3.87
CA VAL A 118 -4.40 6.39 -2.41
C VAL A 118 -5.14 5.15 -1.93
N LYS A 119 -4.52 4.37 -1.05
CA LYS A 119 -5.15 3.20 -0.42
C LYS A 119 -5.59 3.56 1.00
N LEU A 120 -6.90 3.57 1.24
CA LEU A 120 -7.52 3.79 2.56
C LEU A 120 -8.20 2.49 3.00
N GLY A 121 -7.54 1.74 3.86
CA GLY A 121 -7.98 0.39 4.23
C GLY A 121 -8.08 -0.52 2.99
N ARG A 122 -9.30 -0.96 2.66
CA ARG A 122 -9.56 -1.81 1.47
C ARG A 122 -9.88 -1.01 0.21
N PHE A 123 -10.15 0.29 0.34
CA PHE A 123 -10.52 1.13 -0.79
C PHE A 123 -9.28 1.71 -1.46
N LYS A 124 -9.32 1.79 -2.78
CA LYS A 124 -8.33 2.47 -3.61
C LYS A 124 -9.03 3.64 -4.30
N LEU A 125 -8.54 4.84 -4.07
CA LEU A 125 -9.03 6.07 -4.66
C LEU A 125 -7.99 6.59 -5.64
N ARG A 126 -8.42 7.06 -6.81
CA ARG A 126 -7.53 7.70 -7.78
C ARG A 126 -7.75 9.21 -7.72
N VAL A 127 -6.67 9.97 -7.59
CA VAL A 127 -6.70 11.43 -7.64
C VAL A 127 -7.10 11.85 -9.05
N ARG A 128 -8.22 12.56 -9.18
CA ARG A 128 -8.67 13.12 -10.46
C ARG A 128 -8.24 14.56 -10.64
N GLN A 129 -8.25 15.34 -9.56
CA GLN A 129 -7.89 16.75 -9.57
C GLN A 129 -7.52 17.15 -8.15
N LEU A 130 -6.63 18.14 -8.03
CA LEU A 130 -6.30 18.81 -6.78
C LEU A 130 -6.81 20.25 -6.89
N CYS A 131 -7.63 20.67 -5.94
CA CYS A 131 -8.11 22.04 -5.87
C CYS A 131 -7.27 22.77 -4.82
N CYS A 132 -6.27 23.54 -5.28
CA CYS A 132 -5.30 24.21 -4.41
C CYS A 132 -5.69 25.66 -4.06
N ASP A 133 -6.70 26.23 -4.71
CA ASP A 133 -7.07 27.64 -4.55
C ASP A 133 -8.39 27.81 -3.79
N GLU A 134 -8.42 28.74 -2.83
CA GLU A 134 -9.64 29.16 -2.12
C GLU A 134 -10.58 30.01 -3.01
N SER A 135 -10.17 30.32 -4.26
CA SER A 135 -10.79 31.36 -5.10
C SER A 135 -11.50 30.84 -6.36
N GLU A 136 -11.41 29.55 -6.67
CA GLU A 136 -12.20 28.96 -7.75
C GLU A 136 -13.33 28.16 -7.12
N GLU A 137 -14.59 28.51 -7.45
CA GLU A 137 -15.77 27.70 -7.12
C GLU A 137 -15.40 26.23 -7.34
N PRO A 138 -15.39 25.38 -6.30
CA PRO A 138 -14.90 24.02 -6.45
C PRO A 138 -15.71 23.37 -7.55
N VAL A 139 -15.06 23.03 -8.66
CA VAL A 139 -15.68 22.27 -9.74
C VAL A 139 -16.15 20.99 -9.09
N ARG A 140 -17.44 20.94 -8.74
CA ARG A 140 -18.02 19.79 -8.07
C ARG A 140 -17.80 18.65 -9.05
N PRO A 141 -17.09 17.58 -8.65
CA PRO A 141 -16.98 16.42 -9.51
C PRO A 141 -18.41 16.02 -9.85
N ASP A 142 -18.69 15.86 -11.14
CA ASP A 142 -20.00 15.42 -11.59
C ASP A 142 -20.19 13.97 -11.12
N LEU A 143 -20.75 13.83 -9.93
CA LEU A 143 -21.09 12.55 -9.31
C LEU A 143 -22.33 11.94 -9.96
N MET A 144 -23.00 12.69 -10.85
CA MET A 144 -24.07 12.18 -11.67
C MET A 144 -23.42 11.51 -12.88
N GLY A 145 -23.51 10.18 -12.96
CA GLY A 145 -23.32 9.50 -14.23
C GLY A 145 -24.30 10.03 -15.28
N PRO A 146 -24.12 9.70 -16.57
CA PRO A 146 -24.96 10.20 -17.68
C PRO A 146 -26.45 9.77 -17.62
N GLU A 147 -26.87 9.15 -16.54
CA GLU A 147 -28.19 8.60 -16.32
C GLU A 147 -28.56 8.74 -14.86
N SER A 148 -29.22 9.84 -14.50
CA SER A 148 -30.48 9.84 -13.73
C SER A 148 -30.80 11.22 -13.15
N GLN A 149 -31.85 11.86 -13.67
CA GLN A 149 -32.73 12.65 -12.82
C GLN A 149 -33.40 11.67 -11.85
N SER A 150 -32.83 11.49 -10.66
CA SER A 150 -33.49 10.77 -9.60
C SER A 150 -33.57 11.69 -8.39
N SER A 151 -34.81 12.03 -8.03
CA SER A 151 -35.20 12.54 -6.72
C SER A 151 -34.35 11.90 -5.64
N MET A 152 -33.87 12.71 -4.69
CA MET A 152 -33.18 12.32 -3.45
C MET A 152 -33.64 10.92 -2.98
N GLY A 153 -32.91 9.89 -3.44
CA GLY A 153 -33.32 8.51 -3.28
C GLY A 153 -33.00 8.09 -1.86
N THR A 154 -34.04 7.85 -1.07
CA THR A 154 -33.94 7.17 0.22
C THR A 154 -33.07 5.92 0.09
N CYS A 155 -31.93 5.89 0.79
CA CYS A 155 -30.93 4.82 0.72
C CYS A 155 -31.37 3.46 1.28
N ALA A 156 -32.65 3.26 1.56
CA ALA A 156 -33.16 2.02 2.14
C ALA A 156 -34.12 1.36 1.13
N PRO A 157 -33.79 0.18 0.57
CA PRO A 157 -34.83 -0.70 0.06
C PRO A 157 -35.78 -1.05 1.22
N PRO A 158 -37.08 -1.28 0.98
CA PRO A 158 -38.04 -1.59 2.04
C PRO A 158 -37.67 -2.84 2.87
N GLU A 159 -36.76 -3.68 2.36
CA GLU A 159 -36.23 -4.87 3.03
C GLU A 159 -35.06 -4.59 4.00
N ALA A 160 -34.62 -3.33 4.12
CA ALA A 160 -33.55 -2.89 5.00
C ALA A 160 -34.05 -2.35 6.36
N ASP A 161 -35.36 -2.35 6.58
CA ASP A 161 -35.96 -1.91 7.83
C ASP A 161 -35.46 -2.79 8.98
N GLY A 162 -34.91 -2.17 10.04
CA GLY A 162 -34.35 -2.87 11.19
C GLY A 162 -32.93 -3.44 11.04
N LYS A 163 -32.26 -3.32 9.88
CA LYS A 163 -30.89 -3.85 9.69
C LYS A 163 -29.83 -2.75 9.94
N PRO A 164 -28.76 -3.03 10.70
CA PRO A 164 -27.70 -2.06 10.94
C PRO A 164 -26.94 -1.75 9.64
N CYS A 165 -26.52 -0.50 9.49
CA CYS A 165 -25.73 -0.08 8.32
C CYS A 165 -24.42 -0.86 8.25
N ARG A 166 -24.17 -1.58 7.14
CA ARG A 166 -22.93 -2.36 6.96
C ARG A 166 -21.66 -1.52 6.80
N ILE A 167 -21.80 -0.20 6.63
CA ILE A 167 -20.67 0.72 6.42
C ILE A 167 -20.24 1.38 7.73
N CYS A 168 -21.19 1.91 8.51
CA CYS A 168 -20.89 2.62 9.74
C CYS A 168 -21.24 1.85 11.02
N LEU A 169 -21.96 0.72 10.93
CA LEU A 169 -22.40 -0.12 12.05
C LEU A 169 -23.17 0.60 13.18
N LEU A 170 -23.52 1.88 12.97
CA LEU A 170 -24.32 2.68 13.89
C LEU A 170 -25.82 2.52 13.59
N GLU A 171 -26.62 2.87 14.59
CA GLU A 171 -27.98 2.43 14.86
C GLU A 171 -29.00 2.55 13.71
N VAL A 172 -30.01 1.70 13.85
CA VAL A 172 -31.17 1.43 12.99
C VAL A 172 -31.78 2.73 12.44
N CYS A 173 -32.07 2.76 11.13
CA CYS A 173 -32.88 3.83 10.54
C CYS A 173 -34.18 3.95 11.34
N PRO A 174 -34.55 5.15 11.83
CA PRO A 174 -35.77 5.30 12.61
C PRO A 174 -36.98 4.91 11.75
N ASN A 175 -37.83 4.04 12.30
CA ASN A 175 -39.13 3.69 11.73
C ASN A 175 -39.92 4.99 11.48
N ARG A 176 -40.55 5.08 10.31
CA ARG A 176 -41.56 6.11 10.03
C ARG A 176 -42.79 5.93 10.92
#